data_AF-R6NVB7-F1
#
_entry.id   AF-R6NVB7-F1
#
_cell.length_a   1.000
_cell.length_b   1.000
_cell.length_c   1.000
_cell.angle_alpha   90.00
_cell.angle_beta   90.00
_cell.angle_gamma   90.00
#
_symmetry.space_group_name_H-M   'P 1'
#
loop_
_entity.id
_entity.type
_entity.pdbx_description
1 polymer ?
#
loop_
_entity_poly.entity_id
_entity_poly.type
_entity_poly.pdbx_seq_one_letter_code
_entity_poly.pdbx_strand_id
1 'polypeptide(L)'
;MLSADHYEEVITDDRNETGIARACTETFAEGHTYYFYYDWRIDPWEVADDINETVNTAIRETGHDKVKIVCSSMGGIMTVAYLTKYGYSKVERCLFMSSTFCGAQVASDMLTGKVEITPDNLYKYVLSLVGDKPAAGVFIKVLNKLGAFKAVTKLTDFIIDNYKEEAYEKTLTPIFGYMLPLWGLVQPQDFGDALDFIFGDKQKENAEFIAKAERLQLMMKNRDKLINEMIDNGVKIAIVAHYDTPLAPVYESANFNGDGVLETYQMSGYATVAKYGETLGDDYVPADPKYLSPDRTVDLSTALYPEYTYIIKGAPHVSCSYGSDMSGFLMWLLSCDGEFYAGVNEKYPQFMVSDKNQTLRAFD
;
A
#
# COMPACT_ATOMS: atom_id res chain seq x y z
N MET A 1 -3.06 12.82 22.50
CA MET A 1 -1.76 12.72 21.79
C MET A 1 -1.14 14.10 21.77
N LEU A 2 0.19 14.22 21.90
CA LEU A 2 0.88 15.51 21.72
C LEU A 2 1.21 15.73 20.24
N SER A 3 1.64 16.92 19.84
CA SER A 3 2.20 17.12 18.51
C SER A 3 3.46 16.27 18.30
N ALA A 4 3.75 15.92 17.05
CA ALA A 4 4.84 15.06 16.62
C ALA A 4 6.22 15.60 17.06
N ASP A 5 6.35 16.92 17.19
CA ASP A 5 7.55 17.62 17.66
C ASP A 5 8.03 17.18 19.06
N HIS A 6 7.16 16.52 19.83
CA HIS A 6 7.46 16.06 21.19
C HIS A 6 7.95 14.60 21.26
N TYR A 7 8.04 13.88 20.14
CA TYR A 7 8.43 12.48 20.09
C TYR A 7 9.86 12.32 19.54
N GLU A 8 10.78 11.81 20.37
CA GLU A 8 12.20 11.65 20.01
C GLU A 8 12.41 10.80 18.75
N GLU A 9 11.57 9.77 18.55
CA GLU A 9 11.61 8.91 17.37
C GLU A 9 11.31 9.66 16.06
N VAL A 10 10.40 10.64 16.09
CA VAL A 10 10.11 11.49 14.92
C VAL A 10 11.28 12.42 14.63
N ILE A 11 12.00 12.86 15.67
CA ILE A 11 13.13 13.78 15.52
C ILE A 11 14.39 13.05 15.02
N THR A 12 14.50 11.73 15.26
CA THR A 12 15.75 10.99 15.07
C THR A 12 15.72 9.93 13.97
N ASP A 13 14.56 9.40 13.55
CA ASP A 13 14.47 8.45 12.44
C ASP A 13 13.99 9.13 11.14
N ASP A 14 14.87 9.11 10.15
CA ASP A 14 14.70 9.80 8.86
C ASP A 14 14.05 8.92 7.78
N ARG A 15 13.38 7.82 8.15
CA ARG A 15 12.89 6.82 7.17
C ARG A 15 11.37 6.69 7.21
N ASN A 16 10.79 6.41 6.06
CA ASN A 16 9.37 6.06 5.91
C ASN A 16 8.44 7.01 6.68
N GLU A 17 7.50 6.50 7.49
CA GLU A 17 6.50 7.29 8.20
C GLU A 17 7.08 8.28 9.21
N THR A 18 8.16 7.93 9.92
CA THR A 18 8.83 8.89 10.83
C THR A 18 9.56 9.98 10.05
N GLY A 19 10.16 9.64 8.91
CA GLY A 19 10.72 10.61 7.96
C GLY A 19 9.67 11.57 7.39
N ILE A 20 8.47 11.06 7.09
CA ILE A 20 7.31 11.89 6.70
C ILE A 20 6.94 12.84 7.83
N ALA A 21 6.79 12.32 9.05
CA ALA A 21 6.41 13.12 10.21
C ALA A 21 7.44 14.22 10.48
N ARG A 22 8.75 13.90 10.40
CA ARG A 22 9.84 14.88 10.54
C ARG A 22 9.81 15.95 9.45
N ALA A 23 9.57 15.56 8.20
CA ALA A 23 9.46 16.54 7.12
C ALA A 23 8.27 17.49 7.35
N CYS A 24 7.15 16.97 7.86
CA CYS A 24 5.98 17.78 8.22
C CYS A 24 6.28 18.75 9.38
N THR A 25 6.96 18.31 10.44
CA THR A 25 7.30 19.17 11.59
C THR A 25 8.20 20.34 11.19
N GLU A 26 9.07 20.16 10.20
CA GLU A 26 9.95 21.23 9.70
C GLU A 26 9.30 22.09 8.60
N THR A 27 8.30 21.56 7.90
CA THR A 27 7.59 22.29 6.82
C THR A 27 6.43 23.12 7.34
N PHE A 28 5.72 22.62 8.36
CA PHE A 28 4.55 23.27 8.94
C PHE A 28 4.89 23.95 10.26
N ALA A 29 3.97 24.79 10.76
CA ALA A 29 4.18 25.47 12.03
C ALA A 29 4.32 24.47 13.19
N GLU A 30 5.18 24.81 14.16
CA GLU A 30 5.36 24.03 15.38
C GLU A 30 4.01 23.72 16.03
N GLY A 31 3.81 22.47 16.49
CA GLY A 31 2.56 22.04 17.08
C GLY A 31 1.44 21.69 16.10
N HIS A 32 1.68 21.72 14.78
CA HIS A 32 0.65 21.45 13.76
C HIS A 32 0.78 20.07 13.08
N THR A 33 1.78 19.28 13.45
CA THR A 33 1.96 17.92 12.95
C THR A 33 1.64 16.93 14.05
N TYR A 34 0.88 15.88 13.75
CA TYR A 34 0.52 14.82 14.68
C TYR A 34 0.90 13.47 14.06
N TYR A 35 1.70 12.69 14.77
CA TYR A 35 2.12 11.37 14.33
C TYR A 35 1.27 10.30 15.04
N PHE A 36 0.38 9.66 14.30
CA PHE A 36 -0.57 8.69 14.84
C PHE A 36 -0.09 7.25 14.60
N TYR A 37 0.36 6.59 15.66
CA TYR A 37 0.62 5.15 15.66
C TYR A 37 -0.56 4.40 16.27
N TYR A 38 -0.79 3.18 15.79
CA TYR A 38 -1.88 2.33 16.24
C TYR A 38 -1.42 0.88 16.22
N ASP A 39 -2.10 0.03 16.98
CA ASP A 39 -1.92 -1.41 16.87
C ASP A 39 -2.66 -1.90 15.61
N TRP A 40 -1.89 -2.25 14.58
CA TRP A 40 -2.39 -2.66 13.27
C TRP A 40 -3.20 -3.95 13.28
N ARG A 41 -3.30 -4.64 14.43
CA ARG A 41 -4.12 -5.85 14.61
C ARG A 41 -5.56 -5.54 15.04
N ILE A 42 -5.80 -4.33 15.56
CA ILE A 42 -7.09 -3.91 16.11
C ILE A 42 -8.07 -3.59 14.98
N ASP A 43 -9.37 -3.77 15.25
CA ASP A 43 -10.47 -3.43 14.35
C ASP A 43 -10.31 -2.00 13.78
N PRO A 44 -10.30 -1.81 12.44
CA PRO A 44 -10.22 -0.48 11.85
C PRO A 44 -11.32 0.47 12.33
N TRP A 45 -12.48 -0.06 12.73
CA TRP A 45 -13.59 0.72 13.26
C TRP A 45 -13.37 1.25 14.67
N GLU A 46 -12.50 0.61 15.45
CA GLU A 46 -12.05 1.09 16.77
C GLU A 46 -10.92 2.10 16.58
N VAL A 47 -9.93 1.81 15.71
CA VAL A 47 -8.86 2.76 15.37
C VAL A 47 -9.41 4.08 14.81
N ALA A 48 -10.54 4.03 14.09
CA ALA A 48 -11.26 5.21 13.63
C ALA A 48 -11.64 6.19 14.76
N ASP A 49 -11.92 5.69 15.96
CA ASP A 49 -12.28 6.53 17.12
C ASP A 49 -11.06 7.31 17.61
N ASP A 50 -9.90 6.65 17.65
CA ASP A 50 -8.63 7.27 18.03
C ASP A 50 -8.14 8.27 16.98
N ILE A 51 -8.35 7.98 15.69
CA ILE A 51 -8.10 8.95 14.61
C ILE A 51 -8.99 10.17 14.81
N ASN A 52 -10.30 9.98 15.05
CA ASN A 52 -11.22 11.09 15.26
C ASN A 52 -10.85 11.95 16.48
N GLU A 53 -10.45 11.33 17.60
CA GLU A 53 -9.98 12.07 18.78
C GLU A 53 -8.69 12.84 18.50
N THR A 54 -7.78 12.26 17.72
CA THR A 54 -6.55 12.94 17.28
C THR A 54 -6.87 14.16 16.41
N VAL A 55 -7.78 14.01 15.45
CA VAL A 55 -8.26 15.13 14.61
C VAL A 55 -8.92 16.23 15.45
N ASN A 56 -9.78 15.86 16.40
CA ASN A 56 -10.42 16.83 17.30
C ASN A 56 -9.40 17.55 18.18
N THR A 57 -8.37 16.85 18.63
CA THR A 57 -7.27 17.43 19.39
C THR A 57 -6.49 18.42 18.55
N ALA A 58 -6.10 18.05 17.33
CA ALA A 58 -5.39 18.94 16.40
C ALA A 58 -6.17 20.23 16.12
N ILE A 59 -7.47 20.11 15.84
CA ILE A 59 -8.36 21.27 15.61
C ILE A 59 -8.44 22.17 16.85
N ARG A 60 -8.60 21.58 18.04
CA ARG A 60 -8.72 22.32 19.30
C ARG A 60 -7.43 23.06 19.66
N GLU A 61 -6.28 22.45 19.42
CA GLU A 61 -4.97 23.01 19.79
C GLU A 61 -4.48 24.06 18.80
N THR A 62 -4.72 23.85 17.50
CA THR A 62 -4.24 24.74 16.44
C THR A 62 -5.24 25.83 16.05
N GLY A 63 -6.52 25.68 16.41
CA GLY A 63 -7.60 26.59 16.03
C GLY A 63 -8.02 26.53 14.56
N HIS A 64 -7.54 25.54 13.80
CA HIS A 64 -7.93 25.32 12.40
C HIS A 64 -9.22 24.49 12.29
N ASP A 65 -9.97 24.65 11.21
CA ASP A 65 -11.23 23.91 10.99
C ASP A 65 -11.04 22.51 10.39
N LYS A 66 -9.90 22.29 9.71
CA LYS A 66 -9.62 21.08 8.94
C LYS A 66 -8.18 20.60 9.11
N VAL A 67 -7.97 19.31 8.85
CA VAL A 67 -6.68 18.64 8.87
C VAL A 67 -6.29 18.11 7.49
N LYS A 68 -5.01 17.82 7.31
CA LYS A 68 -4.46 17.07 6.19
C LYS A 68 -4.04 15.69 6.69
N ILE A 69 -4.45 14.64 6.00
CA ILE A 69 -4.16 13.25 6.36
C ILE A 69 -3.18 12.67 5.34
N VAL A 70 -2.07 12.12 5.82
CA VAL A 70 -1.22 11.19 5.05
C VAL A 70 -1.43 9.82 5.64
N CYS A 71 -1.82 8.85 4.82
CA CYS A 71 -2.00 7.47 5.25
C CYS A 71 -1.12 6.55 4.43
N SER A 72 -0.23 5.84 5.13
CA SER A 72 0.78 4.97 4.55
C SER A 72 0.42 3.51 4.77
N SER A 73 0.62 2.65 3.76
CA SER A 73 0.42 1.20 3.91
C SER A 73 -0.97 0.85 4.48
N MET A 74 -1.04 0.04 5.54
CA MET A 74 -2.28 -0.29 6.27
C MET A 74 -3.04 0.93 6.81
N GLY A 75 -2.41 2.11 6.89
CA GLY A 75 -3.10 3.36 7.23
C GLY A 75 -4.23 3.68 6.26
N GLY A 76 -4.19 3.16 5.02
CA GLY A 76 -5.25 3.29 4.03
C GLY A 76 -6.59 2.75 4.52
N ILE A 77 -6.66 1.48 4.93
CA ILE A 77 -7.90 0.90 5.46
C ILE A 77 -8.37 1.58 6.75
N MET A 78 -7.44 1.97 7.64
CA MET A 78 -7.79 2.69 8.87
C MET A 78 -8.41 4.05 8.58
N THR A 79 -7.87 4.76 7.58
CA THR A 79 -8.38 6.06 7.15
C THR A 79 -9.74 5.92 6.46
N VAL A 80 -9.95 4.90 5.63
CA VAL A 80 -11.28 4.60 5.06
C VAL A 80 -12.31 4.34 6.17
N ALA A 81 -11.93 3.63 7.25
CA ALA A 81 -12.81 3.42 8.39
C ALA A 81 -13.17 4.73 9.11
N TYR A 82 -12.19 5.59 9.37
CA TYR A 82 -12.42 6.92 9.93
C TYR A 82 -13.39 7.75 9.07
N LEU A 83 -13.11 7.86 7.77
CA LEU A 83 -13.91 8.63 6.83
C LEU A 83 -15.33 8.08 6.71
N THR A 84 -15.50 6.76 6.78
CA THR A 84 -16.83 6.12 6.74
C THR A 84 -17.61 6.37 8.03
N LYS A 85 -16.95 6.29 9.20
CA LYS A 85 -17.61 6.42 10.51
C LYS A 85 -17.93 7.86 10.89
N TYR A 86 -17.03 8.79 10.56
CA TYR A 86 -17.08 10.18 11.02
C TYR A 86 -17.27 11.22 9.90
N GLY A 87 -17.19 10.80 8.64
CA GLY A 87 -17.25 11.70 7.49
C GLY A 87 -15.94 12.46 7.27
N TYR A 88 -15.99 13.44 6.37
CA TYR A 88 -14.82 14.19 5.88
C TYR A 88 -14.95 15.71 6.07
N SER A 89 -15.91 16.19 6.87
CA SER A 89 -16.12 17.63 7.07
C SER A 89 -14.91 18.37 7.66
N LYS A 90 -14.06 17.64 8.40
CA LYS A 90 -12.82 18.12 9.02
C LYS A 90 -11.57 17.82 8.17
N VAL A 91 -11.72 17.31 6.95
CA VAL A 91 -10.59 16.90 6.11
C VAL A 91 -10.44 17.91 4.97
N GLU A 92 -9.26 18.51 4.86
CA GLU A 92 -8.87 19.35 3.72
C GLU A 92 -8.25 18.49 2.62
N ARG A 93 -7.32 17.59 3.01
CA ARG A 93 -6.57 16.73 2.10
C ARG A 93 -6.43 15.32 2.63
N CYS A 94 -6.44 14.33 1.75
CA CYS A 94 -6.18 12.93 2.07
C CYS A 94 -5.23 12.32 1.04
N LEU A 95 -4.02 11.99 1.48
CA LEU A 95 -2.96 11.42 0.65
C LEU A 95 -2.80 9.94 0.99
N PHE A 96 -2.94 9.10 -0.03
CA PHE A 96 -2.81 7.65 0.03
C PHE A 96 -1.41 7.27 -0.48
N MET A 97 -0.47 7.00 0.43
CA MET A 97 0.94 6.70 0.11
C MET A 97 1.20 5.20 0.23
N SER A 98 1.46 4.51 -0.90
CA SER A 98 1.60 3.04 -0.92
C SER A 98 0.53 2.36 -0.07
N SER A 99 -0.73 2.80 -0.17
CA SER A 99 -1.74 2.49 0.85
C SER A 99 -2.67 1.35 0.47
N THR A 100 -3.24 0.71 1.48
CA THR A 100 -4.22 -0.37 1.34
C THR A 100 -5.66 0.12 1.17
N PHE A 101 -5.88 1.36 0.71
CA PHE A 101 -7.23 1.87 0.55
C PHE A 101 -8.08 0.92 -0.32
N CYS A 102 -7.50 0.29 -1.36
CA CYS A 102 -8.08 -0.74 -2.25
C CYS A 102 -7.97 -2.21 -1.79
N GLY A 103 -7.62 -2.44 -0.53
CA GLY A 103 -7.27 -3.78 -0.04
C GLY A 103 -5.85 -4.19 -0.46
N ALA A 104 -5.56 -5.48 -0.35
CA ALA A 104 -4.25 -6.05 -0.72
C ALA A 104 -4.42 -7.51 -1.20
N GLN A 105 -3.78 -7.90 -2.30
CA GLN A 105 -3.95 -9.27 -2.84
C GLN A 105 -3.33 -10.31 -1.90
N VAL A 106 -2.20 -9.98 -1.27
CA VAL A 106 -1.57 -10.83 -0.26
C VAL A 106 -2.55 -11.25 0.84
N ALA A 107 -3.49 -10.39 1.25
CA ALA A 107 -4.50 -10.74 2.24
C ALA A 107 -5.53 -11.76 1.72
N SER A 108 -6.00 -11.59 0.48
CA SER A 108 -6.85 -12.58 -0.20
C SER A 108 -6.17 -13.93 -0.29
N ASP A 109 -4.94 -13.99 -0.79
CA ASP A 109 -4.25 -15.25 -1.03
C ASP A 109 -3.92 -15.96 0.29
N MET A 110 -3.49 -15.21 1.31
CA MET A 110 -3.23 -15.78 2.64
C MET A 110 -4.52 -16.34 3.29
N LEU A 111 -5.64 -15.62 3.21
CA LEU A 111 -6.88 -16.05 3.88
C LEU A 111 -7.69 -17.06 3.07
N THR A 112 -7.35 -17.30 1.81
CA THR A 112 -7.92 -18.38 0.98
C THR A 112 -7.02 -19.61 0.88
N GLY A 113 -5.92 -19.65 1.65
CA GLY A 113 -5.01 -20.80 1.64
C GLY A 113 -4.06 -20.85 0.44
N LYS A 114 -4.00 -19.82 -0.40
CA LYS A 114 -3.15 -19.72 -1.59
C LYS A 114 -1.72 -19.27 -1.27
N VAL A 115 -1.15 -19.80 -0.17
CA VAL A 115 0.30 -19.72 0.09
C VAL A 115 1.03 -20.64 -0.88
N GLU A 116 1.93 -20.03 -1.63
CA GLU A 116 2.73 -20.65 -2.68
C GLU A 116 4.11 -19.97 -2.75
N ILE A 117 5.15 -20.74 -3.06
CA ILE A 117 6.49 -20.21 -3.33
C ILE A 117 6.94 -20.79 -4.67
N THR A 118 6.93 -19.96 -5.72
CA THR A 118 7.38 -20.41 -7.04
C THR A 118 8.89 -20.13 -7.24
N PRO A 119 9.61 -20.97 -7.98
CA PRO A 119 11.04 -20.77 -8.23
C PRO A 119 11.33 -19.46 -8.96
N ASP A 120 10.44 -19.08 -9.88
CA ASP A 120 10.57 -17.85 -10.64
C ASP A 120 10.39 -16.62 -9.76
N ASN A 121 9.38 -16.61 -8.87
CA ASN A 121 9.18 -15.50 -7.94
C ASN A 121 10.33 -15.41 -6.93
N LEU A 122 10.80 -16.54 -6.39
CA LEU A 122 11.94 -16.57 -5.48
C LEU A 122 13.23 -16.08 -6.18
N TYR A 123 13.48 -16.52 -7.42
CA TYR A 123 14.63 -16.06 -8.20
C TYR A 123 14.58 -14.56 -8.45
N LYS A 124 13.42 -14.05 -8.89
CA LYS A 124 13.16 -12.62 -9.13
C LYS A 124 13.38 -11.80 -7.85
N TYR A 125 12.91 -12.29 -6.70
CA TYR A 125 13.10 -11.66 -5.39
C TYR A 125 14.57 -11.68 -4.92
N VAL A 126 15.27 -12.83 -5.01
CA VAL A 126 16.69 -12.92 -4.63
C VAL A 126 17.55 -12.03 -5.53
N LEU A 127 17.24 -11.95 -6.83
CA LEU A 127 17.95 -11.09 -7.76
C LEU A 127 17.82 -9.61 -7.39
N SER A 128 16.64 -9.15 -6.93
CA SER A 128 16.46 -7.76 -6.50
C SER A 128 17.27 -7.43 -5.24
N LEU A 129 17.36 -8.36 -4.27
CA LEU A 129 18.17 -8.19 -3.05
C LEU A 129 19.67 -8.03 -3.35
N VAL A 130 20.17 -8.72 -4.38
CA VAL A 130 21.59 -8.68 -4.76
C VAL A 130 21.94 -7.42 -5.57
N GLY A 131 20.95 -6.82 -6.23
CA GLY A 131 21.08 -5.58 -7.01
C GLY A 131 22.08 -5.67 -8.17
N ASP A 132 22.50 -4.51 -8.69
CA ASP A 132 23.43 -4.39 -9.84
C ASP A 132 24.89 -4.77 -9.55
N LYS A 133 25.16 -5.64 -8.57
CA LYS A 133 26.50 -6.18 -8.36
C LYS A 133 26.81 -7.17 -9.50
N PRO A 134 27.66 -6.82 -10.49
CA PRO A 134 27.72 -7.56 -11.75
C PRO A 134 28.15 -9.01 -11.54
N ALA A 135 29.09 -9.25 -10.62
CA ALA A 135 29.60 -10.59 -10.32
C ALA A 135 28.54 -11.48 -9.62
N ALA A 136 27.74 -10.91 -8.71
CA ALA A 136 26.76 -11.66 -7.94
C ALA A 136 25.48 -11.93 -8.76
N GLY A 137 25.03 -10.95 -9.57
CA GLY A 137 23.91 -11.14 -10.51
C GLY A 137 24.25 -12.15 -11.62
N VAL A 138 25.48 -12.15 -12.14
CA VAL A 138 25.96 -13.18 -13.08
C VAL A 138 26.02 -14.56 -12.42
N PHE A 139 26.51 -14.64 -11.19
CA PHE A 139 26.55 -15.90 -10.44
C PHE A 139 25.14 -16.48 -10.19
N ILE A 140 24.17 -15.66 -9.80
CA ILE A 140 22.77 -16.08 -9.60
C ILE A 140 22.11 -16.51 -10.93
N LYS A 141 22.37 -15.78 -12.03
CA LYS A 141 21.93 -16.19 -13.39
C LYS A 141 22.52 -17.54 -13.81
N VAL A 142 23.79 -17.80 -13.48
CA VAL A 142 24.46 -19.08 -13.73
C VAL A 142 23.86 -20.19 -12.87
N LEU A 143 23.61 -19.94 -11.58
CA LEU A 143 22.93 -20.91 -10.69
C LEU A 143 21.52 -21.25 -11.17
N ASN A 144 20.77 -20.27 -11.70
CA ASN A 144 19.47 -20.51 -12.31
C ASN A 144 19.60 -21.44 -13.54
N LYS A 145 20.52 -21.14 -14.47
CA LYS A 145 20.79 -22.00 -15.64
C LYS A 145 21.27 -23.40 -15.26
N LEU A 146 22.00 -23.55 -14.16
CA LEU A 146 22.51 -24.82 -13.65
C LEU A 146 21.49 -25.62 -12.83
N GLY A 147 20.27 -25.10 -12.62
CA GLY A 147 19.19 -25.82 -11.94
C GLY A 147 19.25 -25.83 -10.42
N ALA A 148 20.07 -24.97 -9.78
CA ALA A 148 20.10 -24.85 -8.31
C ALA A 148 18.74 -24.45 -7.74
N PHE A 149 17.97 -23.61 -8.47
CA PHE A 149 16.60 -23.28 -8.10
C PHE A 149 15.65 -24.47 -8.18
N LYS A 150 15.88 -25.47 -9.04
CA LYS A 150 15.06 -26.71 -9.06
C LYS A 150 15.21 -27.54 -7.79
N ALA A 151 16.39 -27.54 -7.18
CA ALA A 151 16.60 -28.19 -5.88
C ALA A 151 15.89 -27.43 -4.76
N VAL A 152 15.88 -26.09 -4.83
CA VAL A 152 15.06 -25.25 -3.95
C VAL A 152 13.57 -25.51 -4.18
N THR A 153 13.10 -25.64 -5.42
CA THR A 153 11.71 -26.00 -5.75
C THR A 153 11.30 -27.28 -5.05
N LYS A 154 12.08 -28.37 -5.18
CA LYS A 154 11.76 -29.63 -4.50
C LYS A 154 11.72 -29.51 -2.98
N LEU A 155 12.61 -28.71 -2.39
CA LEU A 155 12.59 -28.43 -0.96
C LEU A 155 11.35 -27.62 -0.57
N THR A 156 10.93 -26.69 -1.43
CA THR A 156 9.80 -25.81 -1.15
C THR A 156 8.47 -26.52 -1.34
N ASP A 157 8.32 -27.31 -2.41
CA ASP A 157 7.22 -28.24 -2.63
C ASP A 157 7.13 -29.21 -1.45
N PHE A 158 8.25 -29.78 -1.00
CA PHE A 158 8.28 -30.61 0.21
C PHE A 158 7.81 -29.83 1.45
N ILE A 159 8.24 -28.58 1.63
CA ILE A 159 7.81 -27.77 2.78
C ILE A 159 6.29 -27.50 2.71
N ILE A 160 5.79 -27.11 1.54
CA ILE A 160 4.37 -26.83 1.32
C ILE A 160 3.55 -28.10 1.53
N ASP A 161 3.91 -29.20 0.88
CA ASP A 161 3.18 -30.48 0.94
C ASP A 161 3.17 -31.09 2.35
N ASN A 162 4.22 -30.86 3.16
CA ASN A 162 4.36 -31.51 4.47
C ASN A 162 4.06 -30.59 5.66
N TYR A 163 4.14 -29.27 5.51
CA TYR A 163 4.03 -28.32 6.63
C TYR A 163 3.06 -27.18 6.39
N LYS A 164 2.43 -27.03 5.21
CA LYS A 164 1.44 -25.98 4.99
C LYS A 164 0.26 -26.11 5.95
N GLU A 165 -0.35 -27.29 6.04
CA GLU A 165 -1.45 -27.54 6.98
C GLU A 165 -1.03 -27.19 8.41
N GLU A 166 0.12 -27.69 8.87
CA GLU A 166 0.65 -27.38 10.20
C GLU A 166 0.90 -25.88 10.42
N ALA A 167 1.46 -25.19 9.41
CA ALA A 167 1.70 -23.75 9.47
C ALA A 167 0.38 -22.97 9.59
N TYR A 168 -0.66 -23.38 8.87
CA TYR A 168 -2.00 -22.79 8.99
C TYR A 168 -2.63 -23.09 10.34
N GLU A 169 -2.69 -24.36 10.74
CA GLU A 169 -3.33 -24.78 11.99
C GLU A 169 -2.65 -24.19 13.24
N LYS A 170 -1.31 -24.14 13.27
CA LYS A 170 -0.57 -23.74 14.48
C LYS A 170 -0.16 -22.28 14.50
N THR A 171 -0.06 -21.62 13.34
CA THR A 171 0.53 -20.28 13.24
C THR A 171 -0.38 -19.30 12.49
N LEU A 172 -0.66 -19.53 11.21
CA LEU A 172 -1.30 -18.51 10.37
C LEU A 172 -2.78 -18.29 10.74
N THR A 173 -3.55 -19.35 10.92
CA THR A 173 -4.97 -19.21 11.28
C THR A 173 -5.16 -18.63 12.68
N PRO A 174 -4.49 -19.13 13.75
CA PRO A 174 -4.62 -18.55 15.08
C PRO A 174 -4.14 -17.10 15.19
N ILE A 175 -3.14 -16.70 14.39
CA ILE A 175 -2.54 -15.36 14.47
C ILE A 175 -3.22 -14.40 13.50
N PHE A 176 -3.20 -14.69 12.19
CA PHE A 176 -3.67 -13.80 11.13
C PHE A 176 -5.15 -14.00 10.79
N GLY A 177 -5.67 -15.22 10.91
CA GLY A 177 -7.09 -15.52 10.65
C GLY A 177 -8.06 -14.75 11.55
N TYR A 178 -7.60 -14.27 12.71
CA TYR A 178 -8.38 -13.46 13.66
C TYR A 178 -7.98 -11.97 13.68
N MET A 179 -7.21 -11.49 12.71
CA MET A 179 -6.91 -10.07 12.56
C MET A 179 -7.94 -9.39 11.66
N LEU A 180 -8.90 -8.69 12.25
CA LEU A 180 -9.97 -8.00 11.54
C LEU A 180 -9.51 -7.11 10.38
N PRO A 181 -8.41 -6.34 10.48
CA PRO A 181 -7.93 -5.54 9.36
C PRO A 181 -7.70 -6.34 8.08
N LEU A 182 -7.12 -7.55 8.18
CA LEU A 182 -6.85 -8.39 7.01
C LEU A 182 -8.13 -8.78 6.27
N TRP A 183 -9.21 -9.04 7.00
CA TRP A 183 -10.51 -9.34 6.42
C TRP A 183 -11.13 -8.16 5.67
N GLY A 184 -10.80 -6.92 6.04
CA GLY A 184 -11.15 -5.75 5.24
C GLY A 184 -10.24 -5.55 4.02
N LEU A 185 -9.06 -6.16 4.00
CA LEU A 185 -8.13 -6.10 2.85
C LEU A 185 -8.40 -7.17 1.79
N VAL A 186 -9.07 -8.26 2.15
CA VAL A 186 -9.51 -9.32 1.22
C VAL A 186 -10.34 -8.70 0.11
N GLN A 187 -10.02 -9.08 -1.13
CA GLN A 187 -10.77 -8.65 -2.29
C GLN A 187 -12.20 -9.23 -2.25
N PRO A 188 -13.24 -8.46 -2.65
CA PRO A 188 -14.63 -8.86 -2.44
C PRO A 188 -15.00 -10.23 -3.02
N GLN A 189 -14.40 -10.62 -4.14
CA GLN A 189 -14.62 -11.91 -4.78
C GLN A 189 -14.07 -13.10 -3.98
N ASP A 190 -13.05 -12.89 -3.14
CA ASP A 190 -12.38 -13.94 -2.37
C ASP A 190 -12.94 -14.07 -0.94
N PHE A 191 -13.82 -13.17 -0.50
CA PHE A 191 -14.26 -13.11 0.90
C PHE A 191 -15.03 -14.36 1.34
N GLY A 192 -15.90 -14.91 0.49
CA GLY A 192 -16.63 -16.14 0.79
C GLY A 192 -15.68 -17.33 0.94
N ASP A 193 -14.76 -17.49 -0.01
CA ASP A 193 -13.75 -18.55 0.01
C ASP A 193 -12.84 -18.43 1.24
N ALA A 194 -12.53 -17.20 1.67
CA ALA A 194 -11.75 -16.96 2.89
C ALA A 194 -12.50 -17.39 4.16
N LEU A 195 -13.81 -17.12 4.26
CA LEU A 195 -14.65 -17.59 5.37
C LEU A 195 -14.70 -19.13 5.43
N ASP A 196 -14.86 -19.77 4.27
CA ASP A 196 -14.91 -21.22 4.17
C ASP A 196 -13.57 -21.86 4.53
N PHE A 197 -12.46 -21.27 4.08
CA PHE A 197 -11.12 -21.78 4.37
C PHE A 197 -10.71 -21.60 5.84
N ILE A 198 -10.91 -20.41 6.42
CA ILE A 198 -10.45 -20.12 7.79
C ILE A 198 -11.37 -20.71 8.85
N PHE A 199 -12.69 -20.58 8.66
CA PHE A 199 -13.67 -20.97 9.68
C PHE A 199 -14.38 -22.29 9.36
N GLY A 200 -14.62 -22.61 8.10
CA GLY A 200 -15.32 -23.84 7.71
C GLY A 200 -16.62 -24.06 8.50
N ASP A 201 -16.70 -25.19 9.20
CA ASP A 201 -17.84 -25.55 10.05
C ASP A 201 -17.99 -24.69 11.32
N LYS A 202 -16.95 -23.95 11.71
CA LYS A 202 -16.91 -23.07 12.89
C LYS A 202 -17.44 -21.66 12.63
N GLN A 203 -17.97 -21.35 11.44
CA GLN A 203 -18.52 -20.02 11.15
C GLN A 203 -19.60 -19.59 12.17
N LYS A 204 -20.46 -20.53 12.62
CA LYS A 204 -21.48 -20.23 13.65
C LYS A 204 -20.88 -19.85 15.00
N GLU A 205 -19.78 -20.48 15.38
CA GLU A 205 -19.06 -20.17 16.64
C GLU A 205 -18.35 -18.81 16.55
N ASN A 206 -18.00 -18.38 15.33
CA ASN A 206 -17.28 -17.14 15.05
C ASN A 206 -18.20 -16.01 14.51
N ALA A 207 -19.52 -16.13 14.69
CA ALA A 207 -20.49 -15.23 14.07
C ALA A 207 -20.27 -13.74 14.42
N GLU A 208 -19.83 -13.41 15.64
CA GLU A 208 -19.54 -12.02 16.01
C GLU A 208 -18.34 -11.46 15.24
N PHE A 209 -17.27 -12.25 15.11
CA PHE A 209 -16.09 -11.87 14.35
C PHE A 209 -16.43 -11.69 12.87
N ILE A 210 -17.17 -12.65 12.30
CA ILE A 210 -17.60 -12.61 10.90
C ILE A 210 -18.46 -11.37 10.63
N ALA A 211 -19.38 -11.01 11.53
CA ALA A 211 -20.18 -9.80 11.38
C ALA A 211 -19.32 -8.52 11.36
N LYS A 212 -18.22 -8.47 12.13
CA LYS A 212 -17.26 -7.36 12.08
C LYS A 212 -16.49 -7.36 10.76
N ALA A 213 -16.05 -8.52 10.27
CA ALA A 213 -15.40 -8.67 8.97
C ALA A 213 -16.33 -8.24 7.80
N GLU A 214 -17.60 -8.66 7.82
CA GLU A 214 -18.63 -8.26 6.85
C GLU A 214 -18.87 -6.75 6.86
N ARG A 215 -18.85 -6.11 8.04
CA ARG A 215 -18.92 -4.64 8.13
C ARG A 215 -17.75 -3.97 7.43
N LEU A 216 -16.53 -4.49 7.58
CA LEU A 216 -15.35 -3.96 6.89
C LEU A 216 -15.44 -4.18 5.37
N GLN A 217 -15.96 -5.33 4.92
CA GLN A 217 -16.24 -5.56 3.50
C GLN A 217 -17.28 -4.59 2.94
N LEU A 218 -18.36 -4.33 3.68
CA LEU A 218 -19.37 -3.33 3.29
C LEU A 218 -18.78 -1.92 3.23
N MET A 219 -17.91 -1.56 4.18
CA MET A 219 -17.17 -0.30 4.15
C MET A 219 -16.33 -0.18 2.87
N MET A 220 -15.52 -1.19 2.58
CA MET A 220 -14.64 -1.19 1.40
C MET A 220 -15.41 -1.21 0.08
N LYS A 221 -16.57 -1.88 0.04
CA LYS A 221 -17.51 -1.84 -1.10
C LYS A 221 -18.06 -0.43 -1.37
N ASN A 222 -18.26 0.38 -0.32
CA ASN A 222 -18.79 1.73 -0.44
C ASN A 222 -17.70 2.82 -0.52
N ARG A 223 -16.42 2.45 -0.43
CA ARG A 223 -15.29 3.38 -0.41
C ARG A 223 -15.25 4.28 -1.64
N ASP A 224 -15.53 3.75 -2.83
CA ASP A 224 -15.44 4.52 -4.06
C ASP A 224 -16.46 5.67 -4.05
N LYS A 225 -17.69 5.38 -3.61
CA LYS A 225 -18.73 6.38 -3.41
C LYS A 225 -18.28 7.45 -2.41
N LEU A 226 -17.71 7.03 -1.28
CA LEU A 226 -17.22 7.94 -0.25
C LEU A 226 -16.12 8.87 -0.78
N ILE A 227 -15.13 8.34 -1.49
CA ILE A 227 -14.03 9.14 -2.06
C ILE A 227 -14.55 10.08 -3.15
N ASN A 228 -15.49 9.63 -3.99
CA ASN A 228 -16.12 10.51 -4.99
C ASN A 228 -16.84 11.68 -4.32
N GLU A 229 -17.63 11.41 -3.27
CA GLU A 229 -18.30 12.47 -2.50
C GLU A 229 -17.30 13.43 -1.82
N MET A 230 -16.15 12.93 -1.36
CA MET A 230 -15.08 13.78 -0.83
C MET A 230 -14.56 14.76 -1.89
N ILE A 231 -14.23 14.26 -3.08
CA ILE A 231 -13.73 15.05 -4.21
C ILE A 231 -14.77 16.11 -4.61
N ASP A 232 -16.02 15.69 -4.80
CA ASP A 232 -17.13 16.57 -5.20
C ASP A 232 -17.37 17.70 -4.19
N ASN A 233 -17.06 17.46 -2.91
CA ASN A 233 -17.17 18.45 -1.84
C ASN A 233 -15.84 19.19 -1.54
N GLY A 234 -14.87 19.11 -2.45
CA GLY A 234 -13.65 19.91 -2.42
C GLY A 234 -12.55 19.38 -1.50
N VAL A 235 -12.63 18.13 -1.04
CA VAL A 235 -11.48 17.47 -0.39
C VAL A 235 -10.47 17.10 -1.46
N LYS A 236 -9.22 17.51 -1.26
CA LYS A 236 -8.13 17.20 -2.21
C LYS A 236 -7.57 15.81 -1.92
N ILE A 237 -7.52 14.95 -2.93
CA ILE A 237 -6.93 13.61 -2.79
C ILE A 237 -5.71 13.43 -3.67
N ALA A 238 -4.73 12.65 -3.20
CA ALA A 238 -3.65 12.17 -4.05
C ALA A 238 -3.37 10.71 -3.72
N ILE A 239 -3.10 9.92 -4.74
CA ILE A 239 -2.74 8.51 -4.63
C ILE A 239 -1.32 8.38 -5.15
N VAL A 240 -0.41 7.85 -4.35
CA VAL A 240 0.98 7.62 -4.73
C VAL A 240 1.22 6.12 -4.64
N ALA A 241 1.43 5.48 -5.78
CA ALA A 241 1.69 4.05 -5.88
C ALA A 241 3.06 3.80 -6.48
N HIS A 242 3.78 2.84 -5.90
CA HIS A 242 5.11 2.45 -6.35
C HIS A 242 5.05 1.12 -7.10
N TYR A 243 6.04 0.87 -7.95
CA TYR A 243 6.20 -0.41 -8.66
C TYR A 243 7.67 -0.70 -8.96
N ASP A 244 7.93 -1.82 -9.65
CA ASP A 244 9.25 -2.32 -10.06
C ASP A 244 10.08 -2.89 -8.91
N THR A 245 9.41 -3.39 -7.87
CA THR A 245 10.01 -4.20 -6.81
C THR A 245 9.25 -5.52 -6.66
N PRO A 246 9.92 -6.68 -6.64
CA PRO A 246 9.24 -7.95 -6.48
C PRO A 246 8.65 -8.07 -5.08
N LEU A 247 7.44 -8.61 -5.01
CA LEU A 247 6.75 -8.90 -3.76
C LEU A 247 7.40 -10.08 -3.04
N ALA A 248 7.12 -10.21 -1.73
CA ALA A 248 7.54 -11.37 -0.96
C ALA A 248 6.99 -12.66 -1.60
N PRO A 249 7.83 -13.63 -1.99
CA PRO A 249 7.43 -14.73 -2.87
C PRO A 249 6.76 -15.88 -2.10
N VAL A 250 5.72 -15.58 -1.31
CA VAL A 250 5.08 -16.52 -0.37
C VAL A 250 3.57 -16.67 -0.56
N TYR A 251 3.03 -16.20 -1.68
CA TYR A 251 1.63 -16.30 -2.06
C TYR A 251 1.49 -16.39 -3.59
N GLU A 252 0.39 -16.97 -4.06
CA GLU A 252 0.13 -17.26 -5.49
C GLU A 252 0.31 -16.01 -6.39
N SER A 253 -0.19 -14.86 -5.94
CA SER A 253 -0.12 -13.59 -6.67
C SER A 253 1.21 -12.84 -6.49
N ALA A 254 2.23 -13.43 -5.87
CA ALA A 254 3.53 -12.76 -5.68
C ALA A 254 4.31 -12.47 -7.00
N ASN A 255 3.77 -12.90 -8.15
CA ASN A 255 4.28 -12.50 -9.47
C ASN A 255 3.77 -11.12 -9.92
N PHE A 256 2.85 -10.49 -9.18
CA PHE A 256 2.37 -9.14 -9.46
C PHE A 256 3.50 -8.13 -9.29
N ASN A 257 3.35 -6.98 -9.94
CA ASN A 257 4.24 -5.84 -9.73
C ASN A 257 3.85 -5.08 -8.47
N GLY A 258 4.82 -4.51 -7.78
CA GLY A 258 4.62 -3.89 -6.48
C GLY A 258 5.84 -3.14 -5.98
N ASP A 259 5.78 -2.79 -4.70
CA ASP A 259 6.81 -2.00 -4.02
C ASP A 259 7.61 -2.80 -2.97
N GLY A 260 7.49 -4.12 -3.06
CA GLY A 260 8.08 -5.09 -2.14
C GLY A 260 7.13 -5.58 -1.06
N VAL A 261 6.03 -4.87 -0.80
CA VAL A 261 5.03 -5.25 0.19
C VAL A 261 3.64 -5.33 -0.40
N LEU A 262 3.22 -4.30 -1.16
CA LEU A 262 1.88 -4.21 -1.73
C LEU A 262 1.91 -4.22 -3.25
N GLU A 263 0.86 -4.77 -3.83
CA GLU A 263 0.65 -4.83 -5.26
C GLU A 263 0.30 -3.43 -5.81
N THR A 264 0.96 -3.01 -6.89
CA THR A 264 0.67 -1.73 -7.57
C THR A 264 -0.78 -1.67 -8.05
N TYR A 265 -1.36 -2.81 -8.42
CA TYR A 265 -2.76 -2.93 -8.84
C TYR A 265 -3.71 -2.31 -7.80
N GLN A 266 -3.69 -2.77 -6.56
CA GLN A 266 -4.51 -2.20 -5.49
C GLN A 266 -4.06 -0.77 -5.15
N MET A 267 -2.76 -0.52 -4.95
CA MET A 267 -2.27 0.80 -4.52
C MET A 267 -2.62 1.95 -5.48
N SER A 268 -2.76 1.66 -6.78
CA SER A 268 -3.07 2.67 -7.80
C SER A 268 -4.57 2.91 -8.03
N GLY A 269 -5.44 2.16 -7.35
CA GLY A 269 -6.87 2.18 -7.62
C GLY A 269 -7.25 1.29 -8.81
N TYR A 270 -6.67 0.10 -8.90
CA TYR A 270 -6.98 -0.94 -9.91
C TYR A 270 -6.53 -0.60 -11.35
N ALA A 271 -5.42 0.13 -11.50
CA ALA A 271 -4.79 0.35 -12.81
C ALA A 271 -4.43 -1.00 -13.47
N THR A 272 -4.33 -1.04 -14.80
CA THR A 272 -3.84 -2.23 -15.49
C THR A 272 -2.31 -2.27 -15.36
N VAL A 273 -1.80 -3.32 -14.72
CA VAL A 273 -0.38 -3.45 -14.39
C VAL A 273 0.15 -4.78 -14.93
N ALA A 274 1.25 -4.72 -15.69
CA ALA A 274 1.96 -5.92 -16.13
C ALA A 274 2.59 -6.64 -14.93
N LYS A 275 2.78 -7.96 -15.04
CA LYS A 275 3.46 -8.74 -14.00
C LYS A 275 4.89 -8.24 -13.76
N TYR A 276 5.47 -8.57 -12.60
CA TYR A 276 6.83 -8.13 -12.30
C TYR A 276 7.85 -8.69 -13.30
N GLY A 277 8.59 -7.78 -13.93
CA GLY A 277 9.56 -8.06 -14.99
C GLY A 277 9.00 -8.14 -16.41
N GLU A 278 7.72 -7.79 -16.61
CA GLU A 278 7.03 -7.78 -17.91
C GLU A 278 6.54 -6.36 -18.27
N THR A 279 6.14 -6.17 -19.53
CA THR A 279 5.39 -5.00 -20.00
C THR A 279 4.01 -5.44 -20.46
N LEU A 280 3.10 -4.50 -20.70
CA LEU A 280 1.76 -4.78 -21.23
C LEU A 280 1.78 -5.29 -22.68
N GLY A 281 2.93 -5.27 -23.34
CA GLY A 281 3.11 -5.67 -24.75
C GLY A 281 3.07 -4.47 -25.70
N ASP A 282 3.64 -4.64 -26.90
CA ASP A 282 3.70 -3.58 -27.92
C ASP A 282 2.34 -3.35 -28.60
N ASP A 283 1.48 -4.37 -28.62
CA ASP A 283 0.13 -4.35 -29.18
C ASP A 283 -0.94 -3.87 -28.20
N TYR A 284 -0.59 -3.65 -26.93
CA TYR A 284 -1.49 -3.05 -25.94
C TYR A 284 -1.86 -1.61 -26.31
N VAL A 285 -3.16 -1.33 -26.31
CA VAL A 285 -3.73 0.00 -26.57
C VAL A 285 -4.44 0.48 -25.31
N PRO A 286 -3.90 1.50 -24.60
CA PRO A 286 -4.58 2.09 -23.44
C PRO A 286 -5.84 2.83 -23.89
N ALA A 287 -6.81 2.98 -22.99
CA ALA A 287 -8.02 3.77 -23.29
C ALA A 287 -7.71 5.26 -23.48
N ASP A 288 -6.69 5.77 -22.79
CA ASP A 288 -6.11 7.10 -23.01
C ASP A 288 -4.57 7.01 -22.95
N PRO A 289 -3.86 7.24 -24.08
CA PRO A 289 -2.40 7.12 -24.15
C PRO A 289 -1.62 7.98 -23.16
N LYS A 290 -2.20 9.08 -22.65
CA LYS A 290 -1.52 9.95 -21.67
C LYS A 290 -1.31 9.26 -20.31
N TYR A 291 -2.09 8.21 -20.03
CA TYR A 291 -2.08 7.46 -18.78
C TYR A 291 -1.25 6.17 -18.85
N LEU A 292 -0.59 5.92 -19.99
CA LEU A 292 0.34 4.81 -20.13
C LEU A 292 1.73 5.26 -19.69
N SER A 293 2.30 4.55 -18.71
CA SER A 293 3.69 4.73 -18.29
C SER A 293 4.67 4.57 -19.47
N PRO A 294 5.80 5.31 -19.49
CA PRO A 294 6.79 5.24 -20.57
C PRO A 294 7.36 3.85 -20.86
N ASP A 295 7.53 3.00 -19.83
CA ASP A 295 7.97 1.60 -20.01
C ASP A 295 6.83 0.62 -20.33
N ARG A 296 5.59 1.13 -20.47
CA ARG A 296 4.39 0.34 -20.78
C ARG A 296 4.11 -0.74 -19.74
N THR A 297 4.48 -0.53 -18.47
CA THR A 297 4.21 -1.50 -17.39
C THR A 297 2.91 -1.19 -16.65
N VAL A 298 2.54 0.09 -16.52
CA VAL A 298 1.32 0.57 -15.86
C VAL A 298 0.48 1.41 -16.81
N ASP A 299 -0.81 1.11 -16.92
CA ASP A 299 -1.82 1.97 -17.57
C ASP A 299 -2.84 2.43 -16.53
N LEU A 300 -2.80 3.73 -16.22
CA LEU A 300 -3.74 4.39 -15.31
C LEU A 300 -5.11 4.62 -15.95
N SER A 301 -5.30 4.44 -17.26
CA SER A 301 -6.59 4.71 -17.92
C SER A 301 -7.74 3.82 -17.42
N THR A 302 -7.41 2.74 -16.71
CA THR A 302 -8.35 1.83 -16.05
C THR A 302 -8.45 2.03 -14.52
N ALA A 303 -7.62 2.92 -13.95
CA ALA A 303 -7.65 3.23 -12.52
C ALA A 303 -8.93 3.99 -12.14
N LEU A 304 -9.33 3.92 -10.87
CA LEU A 304 -10.47 4.67 -10.33
C LEU A 304 -10.27 6.18 -10.41
N TYR A 305 -9.03 6.66 -10.22
CA TYR A 305 -8.71 8.07 -9.99
C TYR A 305 -7.48 8.51 -10.78
N PRO A 306 -7.42 8.30 -12.11
CA PRO A 306 -6.19 8.49 -12.88
C PRO A 306 -5.63 9.91 -12.77
N GLU A 307 -6.48 10.93 -12.69
CA GLU A 307 -6.07 12.33 -12.57
C GLU A 307 -5.52 12.71 -11.19
N TYR A 308 -5.64 11.84 -10.17
CA TYR A 308 -5.10 12.05 -8.82
C TYR A 308 -3.99 11.05 -8.46
N THR A 309 -3.68 10.13 -9.36
CA THR A 309 -2.71 9.04 -9.12
C THR A 309 -1.34 9.37 -9.72
N TYR A 310 -0.30 9.23 -8.91
CA TYR A 310 1.11 9.26 -9.28
C TYR A 310 1.71 7.86 -9.21
N ILE A 311 2.54 7.53 -10.19
CA ILE A 311 3.24 6.25 -10.28
C ILE A 311 4.74 6.49 -10.21
N ILE A 312 5.40 5.81 -9.27
CA ILE A 312 6.84 5.97 -9.04
C ILE A 312 7.55 4.62 -9.21
N LYS A 313 8.38 4.51 -10.24
CA LYS A 313 9.19 3.34 -10.53
C LYS A 313 10.36 3.24 -9.55
N GLY A 314 10.56 2.06 -8.95
CA GLY A 314 11.77 1.72 -8.18
C GLY A 314 11.83 2.32 -6.77
N ALA A 315 10.80 3.03 -6.33
CA ALA A 315 10.69 3.51 -4.95
C ALA A 315 10.33 2.34 -4.00
N PRO A 316 10.98 2.20 -2.83
CA PRO A 316 10.59 1.20 -1.84
C PRO A 316 9.18 1.47 -1.27
N HIS A 317 8.60 0.47 -0.61
CA HIS A 317 7.33 0.62 0.09
C HIS A 317 7.28 1.85 0.99
N VAL A 318 6.23 2.67 0.84
CA VAL A 318 6.01 4.00 1.46
C VAL A 318 7.03 5.05 1.00
N SER A 319 8.33 4.75 1.06
CA SER A 319 9.42 5.71 0.82
C SER A 319 9.21 7.02 1.61
N CYS A 320 9.83 8.11 1.23
CA CYS A 320 9.79 9.42 1.89
C CYS A 320 10.74 9.56 3.10
N SER A 321 12.00 9.18 2.88
CA SER A 321 13.07 9.56 3.81
C SER A 321 13.20 11.08 3.92
N TYR A 322 13.41 11.57 5.14
CA TYR A 322 13.57 13.00 5.40
C TYR A 322 14.73 13.58 4.56
N GLY A 323 14.53 14.76 3.99
CA GLY A 323 15.51 15.44 3.13
C GLY A 323 15.67 14.89 1.71
N SER A 324 14.94 13.84 1.33
CA SER A 324 14.94 13.29 -0.04
C SER A 324 14.04 14.10 -0.99
N ASP A 325 14.20 13.88 -2.30
CA ASP A 325 13.29 14.46 -3.29
C ASP A 325 11.85 13.91 -3.14
N MET A 326 11.73 12.63 -2.75
CA MET A 326 10.44 12.02 -2.38
C MET A 326 9.75 12.78 -1.25
N SER A 327 10.51 13.19 -0.23
CA SER A 327 9.99 14.03 0.85
C SER A 327 9.59 15.41 0.36
N GLY A 328 10.40 16.05 -0.49
CA GLY A 328 10.03 17.30 -1.13
C GLY A 328 8.75 17.20 -1.97
N PHE A 329 8.55 16.09 -2.70
CA PHE A 329 7.33 15.81 -3.44
C PHE A 329 6.11 15.67 -2.53
N LEU A 330 6.21 14.90 -1.45
CA LEU A 330 5.12 14.75 -0.49
C LEU A 330 4.77 16.08 0.18
N MET A 331 5.77 16.89 0.56
CA MET A 331 5.55 18.21 1.13
C MET A 331 4.88 19.15 0.13
N TRP A 332 5.22 19.06 -1.16
CA TRP A 332 4.51 19.78 -2.21
C TRP A 332 3.03 19.36 -2.27
N LEU A 333 2.70 18.07 -2.27
CA LEU A 333 1.30 17.61 -2.24
C LEU A 333 0.54 18.13 -1.00
N LEU A 334 1.21 18.28 0.14
CA LEU A 334 0.58 18.79 1.36
C LEU A 334 0.44 20.32 1.40
N SER A 335 1.29 21.05 0.69
CA SER A 335 1.38 22.51 0.80
C SER A 335 0.95 23.28 -0.45
N CYS A 336 0.81 22.63 -1.61
CA CYS A 336 0.56 23.34 -2.86
C CYS A 336 -0.80 24.05 -2.87
N ASP A 337 -0.79 25.31 -3.29
CA ASP A 337 -1.99 26.08 -3.60
C ASP A 337 -2.39 25.87 -5.07
N GLY A 338 -3.69 25.94 -5.37
CA GLY A 338 -4.22 25.75 -6.72
C GLY A 338 -4.60 24.31 -7.07
N GLU A 339 -4.47 23.99 -8.36
CA GLU A 339 -4.84 22.72 -8.98
C GLU A 339 -4.13 21.52 -8.32
N PHE A 340 -4.88 20.46 -8.06
CA PHE A 340 -4.41 19.30 -7.29
C PHE A 340 -4.44 18.00 -8.10
N TYR A 341 -4.17 18.09 -9.40
CA TYR A 341 -4.14 16.94 -10.31
C TYR A 341 -2.71 16.43 -10.51
N ALA A 342 -2.59 15.14 -10.81
CA ALA A 342 -1.33 14.53 -11.20
C ALA A 342 -0.75 15.16 -12.47
N GLY A 343 0.54 15.49 -12.43
CA GLY A 343 1.27 16.05 -13.57
C GLY A 343 1.12 17.56 -13.79
N VAL A 344 0.37 18.29 -12.96
CA VAL A 344 0.26 19.77 -13.09
C VAL A 344 1.55 20.50 -12.73
N ASN A 345 2.40 19.89 -11.90
CA ASN A 345 3.72 20.42 -11.58
C ASN A 345 4.77 19.71 -12.42
N GLU A 346 5.44 20.43 -13.31
CA GLU A 346 6.49 19.89 -14.18
C GLU A 346 7.65 19.25 -13.40
N LYS A 347 7.90 19.68 -12.16
CA LYS A 347 8.89 19.05 -11.28
C LYS A 347 8.47 17.65 -10.82
N TYR A 348 7.16 17.42 -10.71
CA TYR A 348 6.56 16.19 -10.20
C TYR A 348 5.51 15.66 -11.20
N PRO A 349 5.96 15.13 -12.36
CA PRO A 349 5.06 14.56 -13.35
C PRO A 349 4.33 13.33 -12.80
N GLN A 350 3.27 12.89 -13.49
CA GLN A 350 2.47 11.74 -13.07
C GLN A 350 3.27 10.43 -12.99
N PHE A 351 4.22 10.24 -13.91
CA PHE A 351 5.14 9.11 -13.93
C PHE A 351 6.54 9.59 -13.55
N MET A 352 7.09 9.00 -12.48
CA MET A 352 8.43 9.34 -11.98
C MET A 352 9.27 8.08 -11.78
N VAL A 353 10.58 8.27 -11.69
CA VAL A 353 11.53 7.23 -11.30
C VAL A 353 12.25 7.66 -10.04
N SER A 354 12.33 6.75 -9.07
CA SER A 354 13.13 6.89 -7.86
C SER A 354 14.38 6.02 -7.93
N ASP A 355 15.52 6.54 -7.47
CA ASP A 355 16.68 5.70 -7.16
C ASP A 355 16.65 5.24 -5.68
N LYS A 356 17.68 4.51 -5.25
CA LYS A 356 17.82 4.03 -3.86
C LYS A 356 18.02 5.15 -2.84
N ASN A 357 18.47 6.33 -3.28
CA ASN A 357 18.60 7.51 -2.44
C ASN A 357 17.30 8.34 -2.42
N GLN A 358 16.24 7.86 -3.05
CA GLN A 358 14.95 8.55 -3.15
C GLN A 358 15.05 9.91 -3.84
N THR A 359 15.99 10.02 -4.80
CA THR A 359 16.00 11.12 -5.77
C THR A 359 14.89 10.90 -6.78
N LEU A 360 14.22 11.98 -7.19
CA LEU A 360 13.10 11.91 -8.12
C LEU A 360 13.46 12.57 -9.44
N ARG A 361 13.06 11.91 -10.53
CA ARG A 361 13.10 12.48 -11.88
C ARG A 361 11.85 12.11 -12.65
N ALA A 362 11.55 12.92 -13.65
CA ALA A 362 10.56 12.58 -14.68
C ALA A 362 10.88 11.21 -15.28
N PHE A 363 9.84 10.44 -15.54
CA PHE A 363 9.95 9.24 -16.33
C PHE A 363 9.68 9.61 -17.79
N ASP A 364 10.75 9.78 -18.57
CA ASP A 364 10.71 10.15 -19.99
C ASP A 364 11.02 8.95 -20.90
#